data_AF-A0A3P1VTN5-F1
#
_entry.id   AF-A0A3P1VTN5-F1
#
_cell.length_a   1.000
_cell.length_b   1.000
_cell.length_c   1.000
_cell.angle_alpha   90.00
_cell.angle_beta   90.00
_cell.angle_gamma   90.00
#
_symmetry.space_group_name_H-M   'P 1'
#
loop_
_entity.id
_entity.type
_entity.pdbx_description
1 polymer ?
#
loop_
_entity_poly.entity_id
_entity_poly.type
_entity_poly.pdbx_seq_one_letter_code
_entity_poly.pdbx_strand_id
1 'polypeptide(L)' 'MKKYWVVEDHLGGGLYLMSENTSEKELEEVEDYCETCGDNDSIIGQFSNWKQLKKEMTDDEGWCPYSDEYLQSVFE' A
#
# COMPACT_ATOMS: atom_id res chain seq x y z
N MET A 1 8.26 13.15 -10.81
CA MET A 1 7.42 13.21 -9.59
C MET A 1 7.91 12.10 -8.69
N LYS A 2 8.07 12.38 -7.38
CA LYS A 2 8.48 11.39 -6.39
C LYS A 2 7.43 10.27 -6.31
N LYS A 3 7.86 9.02 -6.25
CA LYS A 3 6.98 7.86 -6.01
C LYS A 3 7.12 7.36 -4.58
N TYR A 4 6.19 6.51 -4.20
CA TYR A 4 6.19 5.77 -2.94
C TYR A 4 5.77 4.33 -3.21
N TRP A 5 6.40 3.38 -2.51
CA TRP A 5 5.80 2.06 -2.36
C TRP A 5 4.62 2.19 -1.41
N VAL A 6 3.46 1.70 -1.83
CA VAL A 6 2.26 1.61 -0.99
C VAL A 6 2.16 0.18 -0.50
N VAL A 7 2.04 0.05 0.82
CA VAL A 7 1.93 -1.23 1.51
C VAL A 7 0.63 -1.25 2.29
N GLU A 8 -0.09 -2.36 2.22
CA GLU A 8 -1.22 -2.67 3.09
C GLU A 8 -0.73 -3.33 4.39
N ASP A 9 -1.06 -2.71 5.52
CA ASP A 9 -0.74 -3.17 6.86
C ASP A 9 -1.78 -4.20 7.34
N HIS A 10 -1.32 -5.43 7.54
CA HIS A 10 -2.19 -6.54 7.96
C HIS A 10 -2.63 -6.45 9.44
N LEU A 11 -1.92 -5.71 10.29
CA LEU A 11 -2.27 -5.56 11.72
C LEU A 11 -3.10 -4.30 11.98
N GLY A 12 -2.83 -3.23 11.25
CA GLY A 12 -3.50 -1.93 11.38
C GLY A 12 -4.71 -1.73 10.48
N GLY A 13 -4.86 -2.52 9.41
CA GLY A 13 -5.98 -2.45 8.47
C GLY A 13 -5.98 -1.19 7.63
N GLY A 14 -4.81 -0.77 7.13
CA GLY A 14 -4.64 0.50 6.42
C GLY A 14 -3.42 0.50 5.50
N LEU A 15 -3.03 1.68 5.03
CA LEU A 15 -1.94 1.87 4.09
C LEU A 15 -0.83 2.72 4.69
N TYR A 16 0.42 2.37 4.38
CA TYR A 16 1.58 3.22 4.64
C TYR A 16 2.49 3.35 3.42
N LEU A 17 3.31 4.41 3.44
CA LEU A 17 4.22 4.75 2.36
C LEU A 17 5.66 4.44 2.74
N MET A 18 6.37 3.75 1.84
CA MET A 18 7.83 3.65 1.89
C MET A 18 8.48 4.45 0.74
N SER A 19 9.76 4.77 0.91
CA SER A 19 10.55 5.52 -0.08
C SER A 19 10.60 4.79 -1.43
N GLU A 20 10.54 5.49 -2.56
CA GLU A 20 10.79 4.87 -3.89
C GLU A 20 12.13 4.14 -4.00
N ASN A 21 13.10 4.49 -3.13
CA ASN A 21 14.44 3.91 -3.09
C ASN A 21 14.61 2.80 -2.03
N THR A 22 13.53 2.34 -1.39
CA THR A 22 13.58 1.16 -0.51
C THR A 22 14.18 -0.02 -1.28
N SER A 23 15.13 -0.72 -0.64
CA SER A 23 15.86 -1.82 -1.28
C SER A 23 14.99 -3.07 -1.46
N GLU A 24 15.33 -3.93 -2.42
CA GLU A 24 14.63 -5.22 -2.63
C GLU A 24 14.58 -6.06 -1.34
N LYS A 25 15.68 -6.11 -0.59
CA LYS A 25 15.73 -6.83 0.69
C LYS A 25 14.75 -6.28 1.73
N GLU A 26 14.60 -4.96 1.82
CA GLU A 26 13.62 -4.35 2.72
C GLU A 26 12.18 -4.59 2.24
N LEU A 27 11.95 -4.69 0.93
CA LEU A 27 10.63 -5.05 0.38
C LEU A 27 10.31 -6.53 0.64
N GLU A 28 11.28 -7.43 0.52
CA GLU A 28 11.12 -8.84 0.90
C GLU A 28 10.76 -9.00 2.38
N GLU A 29 11.32 -8.17 3.26
CA GLU A 29 11.01 -8.18 4.71
C GLU A 29 9.59 -7.68 5.02
N VAL A 30 8.99 -6.84 4.17
CA VAL A 30 7.59 -6.39 4.31
C VAL A 30 6.63 -7.56 4.13
N GLU A 31 6.87 -8.38 3.10
CA GLU A 31 6.02 -9.54 2.80
C GLU A 31 6.35 -10.77 3.67
N ASP A 32 7.19 -10.62 4.70
CA ASP A 32 7.52 -11.71 5.61
C ASP A 32 6.31 -12.06 6.51
N TYR A 33 6.17 -13.34 6.80
CA TYR A 33 5.01 -13.86 7.51
C TYR A 33 5.01 -13.42 8.98
N CYS A 34 3.89 -12.86 9.42
CA CYS A 34 3.60 -12.66 10.83
C CYS A 34 3.34 -14.01 11.51
N GLU A 35 4.25 -14.44 12.39
CA GLU A 35 4.14 -15.71 13.11
C GLU A 35 2.88 -15.85 13.98
N THR A 36 2.23 -14.73 14.32
CA THR A 36 1.05 -14.72 15.21
C THR A 36 -0.25 -15.02 14.46
N CYS A 37 -0.46 -14.45 13.28
CA CYS A 37 -1.69 -14.61 12.51
C CYS A 37 -1.52 -15.42 11.21
N GLY A 38 -0.28 -15.62 10.75
CA GLY A 38 0.02 -16.30 9.49
C GLY A 38 -0.27 -15.45 8.25
N ASP A 39 -0.41 -14.13 8.41
CA ASP A 39 -0.61 -13.14 7.34
C ASP A 39 0.64 -12.26 7.19
N ASN A 40 0.69 -11.37 6.21
CA ASN A 40 1.83 -10.46 6.00
C ASN A 40 1.37 -9.10 5.47
N ASP A 41 2.19 -8.08 5.64
CA ASP A 41 1.98 -6.82 4.94
C ASP A 41 2.10 -7.07 3.42
N SER A 42 1.27 -6.41 2.62
CA SER A 42 1.21 -6.65 1.18
C SER A 42 1.64 -5.43 0.38
N ILE A 43 2.64 -5.61 -0.50
CA ILE A 43 3.08 -4.54 -1.38
C ILE A 43 2.08 -4.39 -2.53
N ILE A 44 1.37 -3.26 -2.57
CA ILE A 44 0.42 -2.96 -3.66
C ILE A 44 1.18 -2.50 -4.91
N GLY A 45 2.19 -1.65 -4.74
CA GLY A 45 3.02 -1.14 -5.84
C GLY A 45 3.54 0.28 -5.64
N GLN A 46 4.12 0.85 -6.71
CA GLN A 46 4.64 2.22 -6.69
C GLN A 46 3.71 3.25 -7.31
N PHE A 47 3.36 4.27 -6.54
CA PHE A 47 2.43 5.32 -6.96
C PHE A 47 2.98 6.72 -6.66
N SER A 48 2.64 7.69 -7.50
CA SER A 48 3.02 9.09 -7.31
C SER A 48 1.95 9.91 -6.60
N ASN A 49 0.72 9.41 -6.53
CA ASN A 49 -0.42 10.05 -5.88
C ASN A 49 -1.56 9.06 -5.64
N TRP A 50 -2.48 9.47 -4.76
CA TRP A 50 -3.65 8.68 -4.37
C TRP A 50 -4.60 8.32 -5.51
N LYS A 51 -4.69 9.13 -6.58
CA LYS A 51 -5.58 8.83 -7.73
C LYS A 51 -5.08 7.65 -8.54
N GLN A 52 -3.76 7.48 -8.65
CA GLN A 52 -3.16 6.32 -9.29
C GLN A 52 -3.41 5.06 -8.47
N LEU A 53 -3.19 5.14 -7.15
CA LEU A 53 -3.49 4.05 -6.22
C LEU A 53 -4.97 3.67 -6.26
N LYS A 54 -5.88 4.65 -6.18
CA LYS A 54 -7.33 4.40 -6.27
C LYS A 54 -7.68 3.61 -7.52
N LYS A 55 -7.12 4.01 -8.67
CA LYS A 55 -7.36 3.31 -9.93
C LYS A 55 -6.91 1.85 -9.89
N GLU A 56 -5.78 1.56 -9.24
CA GLU A 56 -5.28 0.19 -9.08
C GLU A 56 -6.19 -0.64 -8.16
N MET A 57 -6.65 -0.05 -7.06
CA MET A 57 -7.47 -0.73 -6.06
C MET A 57 -8.97 -0.79 -6.41
N THR A 58 -9.38 -0.17 -7.52
CA THR A 58 -10.78 -0.20 -7.96
C THR A 58 -10.98 -1.43 -8.82
N ASP A 59 -11.86 -2.33 -8.40
CA ASP A 59 -12.20 -3.53 -9.15
C ASP A 59 -13.08 -3.25 -10.39
N ASP A 60 -13.41 -4.30 -11.15
CA ASP A 60 -14.26 -4.21 -12.34
C ASP A 60 -15.71 -3.76 -12.04
N GLU A 61 -16.16 -3.88 -10.78
CA GLU A 61 -17.46 -3.38 -10.32
C GLU A 61 -17.41 -1.90 -9.90
N GLY A 62 -16.22 -1.29 -9.92
CA GLY A 62 -16.01 0.10 -9.54
C GLY A 62 -15.90 0.29 -8.03
N TRP A 63 -15.70 -0.78 -7.27
CA TRP A 63 -15.57 -0.72 -5.82
C TRP A 63 -14.10 -0.56 -5.42
N CYS A 64 -13.85 0.37 -4.49
CA CYS A 64 -12.54 0.58 -3.86
C CYS A 64 -12.73 0.47 -2.34
N PRO A 65 -11.88 -0.27 -1.63
CA PRO A 65 -12.04 -0.49 -0.18
C PRO A 65 -11.84 0.78 0.66
N TYR A 66 -11.20 1.82 0.09
CA TYR A 66 -10.84 3.04 0.79
C TYR A 66 -11.54 4.28 0.24
N SER A 67 -11.90 5.22 1.12
CA SER A 67 -12.49 6.50 0.71
C SER A 67 -11.45 7.44 0.07
N ASP A 68 -11.93 8.41 -0.72
CA ASP A 68 -11.05 9.41 -1.34
C ASP A 68 -10.30 10.23 -0.30
N GLU A 69 -10.97 10.58 0.80
CA GLU A 69 -10.37 11.32 1.91
C GLU A 69 -9.25 10.52 2.58
N TYR A 70 -9.46 9.21 2.78
CA TYR A 70 -8.43 8.35 3.36
C TYR A 70 -7.22 8.23 2.42
N LEU A 71 -7.45 7.90 1.15
CA LEU A 71 -6.38 7.75 0.17
C LEU A 71 -5.60 9.07 -0.02
N GLN A 72 -6.29 10.21 -0.01
CA GLN A 72 -5.64 11.51 -0.06
C GLN A 72 -4.75 11.74 1.17
N SER A 73 -5.25 11.43 2.38
CA SER A 73 -4.50 11.62 3.63
C SER A 73 -3.22 10.79 3.72
N VAL A 74 -3.13 9.66 3.02
CA VAL A 74 -1.92 8.81 2.98
C VAL A 74 -0.78 9.51 2.24
N PHE A 75 -1.07 10.40 1.28
CA PHE A 75 -0.08 11.06 0.42
C PHE A 75 0.23 12.52 0.82
N GLU A 76 -0.38 13.03 1.89
CA GLU A 76 -0.18 14.41 2.41
C GLU A 76 0.81 14.45 3.59
#